data_AF-A0A916GAQ1-F1
#
_entry.id   AF-A0A916GAQ1-F1
#
_cell.length_a   1.000
_cell.length_b   1.000
_cell.length_c   1.000
_cell.angle_alpha   90.00
_cell.angle_beta   90.00
_cell.angle_gamma   90.00
#
_symmetry.space_group_name_H-M   'P 1'
#
loop_
_entity.id
_entity.type
_entity.pdbx_description
1 polymer ?
#
loop_
_entity_poly.entity_id
_entity_poly.type
_entity_poly.pdbx_seq_one_letter_code
_entity_poly.pdbx_strand_id
1 'polypeptide(L)'
;MPSPEHAPFQPLPFIGAFVFPGLGHAMRGDRRRGVCVGIGVLGLFLGGIFIGGIDVIDSREDRVWFYGQVLVGPLAFGVDYAHQHHFKVIDPTTRLPRSAFPGEGRDPATGVPVPGTPPNRKSIGKMNEIGTLFATIAGMMNLIAAIDAGFPVSRRREETRGAGVKK
;
A
#
# COMPACT_ATOMS: atom_id res chain seq x y z
N MET A 1 19.34 -36.75 16.49
CA MET A 1 19.05 -35.30 16.37
C MET A 1 17.69 -35.18 15.69
N PRO A 2 16.70 -34.46 16.23
CA PRO A 2 15.50 -34.17 15.46
C PRO A 2 15.91 -33.32 14.25
N SER A 3 15.56 -33.77 13.05
CA SER A 3 15.68 -33.00 11.81
C SER A 3 14.95 -31.66 11.98
N PRO A 4 15.46 -30.56 11.40
CA PRO A 4 14.71 -29.31 11.40
C PRO A 4 13.43 -29.53 10.60
N GLU A 5 12.30 -29.73 11.27
CA GLU A 5 11.00 -29.64 10.62
C GLU A 5 10.85 -28.20 10.11
N HIS A 6 10.86 -28.04 8.79
CA HIS A 6 10.51 -26.77 8.17
C HIS A 6 9.10 -26.41 8.64
N ALA A 7 8.93 -25.22 9.25
CA ALA A 7 7.62 -24.76 9.64
C ALA A 7 6.72 -24.75 8.39
N PRO A 8 5.54 -25.38 8.43
CA PRO A 8 4.67 -25.44 7.26
C PRO A 8 4.23 -24.03 6.88
N PHE A 9 4.10 -23.79 5.58
CA PHE A 9 3.54 -22.55 5.04
C PHE A 9 2.17 -22.29 5.65
N GLN A 10 1.96 -21.08 6.15
CA GLN A 10 0.71 -20.63 6.75
C GLN A 10 -0.04 -19.73 5.76
N PRO A 11 -0.94 -20.28 4.92
CA PRO A 11 -1.61 -19.51 3.87
C PRO A 11 -2.51 -18.41 4.42
N LEU A 12 -3.14 -18.65 5.58
CA LEU A 12 -4.09 -17.71 6.15
C LEU A 12 -3.42 -16.40 6.64
N PRO A 13 -2.33 -16.44 7.43
CA PRO A 13 -1.52 -15.25 7.73
C PRO A 13 -0.94 -14.55 6.50
N PHE A 14 -0.49 -15.32 5.50
CA PHE A 14 0.04 -14.79 4.25
C PHE A 14 -1.01 -13.93 3.52
N ILE A 15 -2.21 -14.48 3.30
CA ILE A 15 -3.32 -13.77 2.67
C ILE A 15 -3.77 -12.58 3.54
N GLY A 16 -3.83 -12.78 4.86
CA GLY A 16 -4.21 -11.73 5.81
C GLY A 16 -3.35 -10.48 5.66
N ALA A 17 -2.04 -10.63 5.48
CA ALA A 17 -1.12 -9.50 5.27
C ALA A 17 -1.41 -8.68 4.00
N PHE A 18 -1.95 -9.30 2.94
CA PHE A 18 -2.40 -8.58 1.74
C PHE A 18 -3.78 -7.95 1.89
N VAL A 19 -4.62 -8.47 2.78
CA VAL A 19 -5.94 -7.85 3.07
C VAL A 19 -5.75 -6.55 3.85
N PHE A 20 -4.85 -6.55 4.83
CA PHE A 20 -4.54 -5.36 5.60
C PHE A 20 -3.12 -5.44 6.18
N PRO A 21 -2.32 -4.36 6.06
CA PRO A 21 -0.96 -4.36 6.59
C PRO A 21 -0.90 -4.69 8.09
N GLY A 22 -0.12 -5.71 8.44
CA GLY A 22 0.03 -6.19 9.82
C GLY A 22 -0.99 -7.22 10.31
N LEU A 23 -2.04 -7.51 9.52
CA LEU A 23 -3.06 -8.50 9.88
C LEU A 23 -2.49 -9.92 9.94
N GLY A 24 -1.57 -10.28 9.04
CA GLY A 24 -0.94 -11.61 9.03
C GLY A 24 -0.25 -11.95 10.35
N HIS A 25 0.52 -11.02 10.92
CA HIS A 25 1.17 -11.19 12.23
C HIS A 25 0.16 -11.17 13.38
N ALA A 26 -0.91 -10.38 13.27
CA ALA A 26 -1.98 -10.38 14.27
C ALA A 26 -2.71 -11.73 14.34
N MET A 27 -2.98 -12.35 13.18
CA MET A 27 -3.60 -13.69 13.08
C MET A 27 -2.73 -14.79 13.72
N ARG A 28 -1.41 -14.60 13.72
CA ARG A 28 -0.45 -15.50 14.39
C ARG A 28 -0.33 -15.28 15.89
N GLY A 29 -1.01 -14.28 16.45
CA GLY A 29 -0.92 -13.90 17.86
C GLY A 29 0.19 -12.88 18.18
N ASP A 30 1.03 -12.53 17.20
CA ASP A 30 2.13 -11.57 17.35
C ASP A 30 1.63 -10.12 17.20
N ARG A 31 0.75 -9.68 18.11
CA ARG A 31 0.11 -8.35 18.03
C ARG A 31 1.09 -7.19 17.95
N ARG A 32 2.20 -7.23 18.70
CA ARG A 32 3.22 -6.18 18.67
C ARG A 32 3.84 -6.05 17.28
N ARG A 33 4.16 -7.17 16.62
CA ARG A 33 4.71 -7.18 15.26
C ARG A 33 3.67 -6.70 14.26
N GLY A 34 2.43 -7.18 14.37
CA GLY A 34 1.33 -6.73 13.52
C GLY A 34 1.11 -5.23 13.59
N VAL A 35 1.12 -4.64 14.79
CA VAL A 35 0.99 -3.19 14.97
C VAL A 35 2.19 -2.44 14.36
N CYS A 36 3.43 -2.88 14.61
CA CYS A 36 4.62 -2.23 14.04
C CYS A 36 4.62 -2.27 12.50
N VAL A 37 4.27 -3.42 11.91
CA VAL A 37 4.14 -3.58 10.45
C VAL A 37 3.02 -2.68 9.92
N GLY A 38 1.86 -2.71 10.55
CA GLY A 38 0.71 -1.89 10.16
C GLY A 38 1.04 -0.40 10.17
N ILE A 39 1.62 0.11 11.27
CA ILE A 39 2.03 1.52 11.39
C ILE A 39 3.11 1.86 10.36
N GLY A 40 4.11 1.00 10.17
CA GLY A 40 5.20 1.26 9.23
C GLY A 40 4.73 1.33 7.77
N VAL A 41 3.95 0.33 7.34
CA VAL A 41 3.43 0.26 5.97
C VAL A 41 2.40 1.36 5.72
N LEU A 42 1.41 1.53 6.60
CA LEU A 42 0.39 2.57 6.44
C LEU A 42 1.01 3.96 6.56
N GLY A 43 1.99 4.16 7.45
CA GLY A 43 2.72 5.42 7.57
C GLY A 43 3.48 5.78 6.29
N LEU A 44 4.16 4.82 5.66
CA LEU A 44 4.82 5.04 4.37
C LEU A 44 3.81 5.31 3.25
N PHE A 45 2.73 4.53 3.19
CA PHE A 45 1.71 4.66 2.15
C PHE A 45 0.95 6.00 2.24
N LEU A 46 0.42 6.32 3.43
CA LEU A 46 -0.25 7.59 3.69
C LEU A 46 0.72 8.77 3.62
N GLY A 47 1.98 8.59 4.03
CA GLY A 47 3.04 9.57 3.86
C GLY A 47 3.31 9.88 2.38
N GLY A 48 3.32 8.86 1.53
CA GLY A 48 3.43 9.04 0.07
C GLY A 48 2.29 9.87 -0.51
N ILE A 49 1.05 9.55 -0.14
CA ILE A 49 -0.14 10.32 -0.53
C ILE A 49 -0.09 11.75 0.03
N PHE A 50 0.38 11.94 1.25
CA PHE A 50 0.50 13.25 1.87
C PHE A 50 1.54 14.14 1.18
N ILE A 51 2.67 13.56 0.74
CA ILE A 51 3.76 14.30 0.08
C ILE A 51 3.43 14.61 -1.39
N GLY A 52 2.98 13.61 -2.14
CA GLY A 52 2.77 13.75 -3.60
C GLY A 52 1.32 14.04 -4.02
N GLY A 53 0.36 13.89 -3.11
CA GLY A 53 -1.07 13.98 -3.41
C GLY A 53 -1.70 12.64 -3.79
N ILE A 54 -3.00 12.65 -4.06
CA ILE A 54 -3.74 11.42 -4.44
C ILE A 54 -3.31 10.85 -5.80
N ASP A 55 -2.74 11.70 -6.66
CA ASP A 55 -2.25 11.35 -8.01
C ASP A 55 -1.03 10.41 -7.98
N VAL A 56 -0.38 10.27 -6.83
CA VAL A 56 0.69 9.27 -6.58
C VAL A 56 0.21 7.84 -6.84
N ILE A 57 -1.08 7.58 -6.64
CA ILE A 57 -1.71 6.27 -6.85
C ILE A 57 -2.55 6.35 -8.13
N ASP A 58 -1.96 5.92 -9.25
CA ASP A 58 -2.63 5.94 -10.55
C ASP A 58 -2.38 4.68 -11.37
N SER A 59 -3.41 3.84 -11.50
CA SER A 59 -3.36 2.61 -12.29
C SER A 59 -3.35 2.83 -13.81
N ARG A 60 -3.62 4.03 -14.32
CA ARG A 60 -3.72 4.34 -15.75
C ARG A 60 -2.48 5.05 -16.28
N GLU A 61 -2.01 6.06 -15.56
CA GLU A 61 -0.82 6.84 -15.92
C GLU A 61 0.47 6.16 -15.44
N ASP A 62 0.49 5.63 -14.21
CA ASP A 62 1.69 5.11 -13.54
C ASP A 62 1.64 3.58 -13.30
N ARG A 63 1.20 2.82 -14.30
CA ARG A 63 0.97 1.36 -14.24
C ARG A 63 2.09 0.55 -13.58
N VAL A 64 3.34 0.84 -13.93
CA VAL A 64 4.50 0.08 -13.42
C VAL A 64 4.66 0.31 -11.92
N TRP A 65 4.48 1.54 -11.46
CA TRP A 65 4.54 1.90 -10.04
C TRP A 65 3.35 1.35 -9.26
N PHE A 66 2.16 1.36 -9.88
CA PHE A 66 0.94 0.86 -9.27
C PHE A 66 1.04 -0.63 -8.89
N TYR A 67 1.74 -1.46 -9.67
CA TYR A 67 1.97 -2.87 -9.30
C TYR A 67 2.68 -3.03 -7.95
N GLY A 68 3.61 -2.13 -7.62
CA GLY A 68 4.26 -2.12 -6.32
C GLY A 68 3.32 -1.67 -5.21
N GLN A 69 2.49 -0.66 -5.48
CA GLN A 69 1.57 -0.06 -4.51
C GLN A 69 0.41 -1.00 -4.14
N VAL A 70 -0.08 -1.78 -5.10
CA VAL A 70 -1.17 -2.77 -4.91
C VAL A 70 -0.86 -3.78 -3.81
N LEU A 71 0.42 -4.04 -3.54
CA LEU A 71 0.85 -4.95 -2.47
C LEU A 71 0.49 -4.46 -1.06
N VAL A 72 0.13 -3.18 -0.88
CA VAL A 72 -0.44 -2.65 0.38
C VAL A 72 -1.85 -3.23 0.63
N GLY A 73 -2.52 -3.70 -0.42
CA GLY A 73 -3.81 -4.38 -0.34
C GLY A 73 -4.97 -3.58 -0.93
N PRO A 74 -6.22 -3.94 -0.57
CA PRO A 74 -7.45 -3.26 -1.00
C PRO A 74 -7.43 -1.74 -0.82
N LEU A 75 -6.67 -1.24 0.16
CA LEU A 75 -6.51 0.19 0.39
C LEU A 75 -5.95 0.93 -0.83
N ALA A 76 -4.97 0.35 -1.53
CA ALA A 76 -4.39 0.97 -2.74
C ALA A 76 -5.41 1.07 -3.88
N PHE A 77 -6.23 0.04 -4.05
CA PHE A 77 -7.34 0.06 -5.02
C PHE A 77 -8.42 1.07 -4.63
N GLY A 78 -8.73 1.22 -3.35
CA GLY A 78 -9.69 2.23 -2.87
C GLY A 78 -9.23 3.65 -3.17
N VAL A 79 -7.94 3.94 -2.99
CA VAL A 79 -7.35 5.25 -3.33
C VAL A 79 -7.33 5.46 -4.84
N ASP A 80 -6.93 4.47 -5.64
CA ASP A 80 -6.99 4.57 -7.11
C ASP A 80 -8.43 4.79 -7.58
N TYR A 81 -9.41 4.04 -7.05
CA TYR A 81 -10.82 4.23 -7.38
C TYR A 81 -11.28 5.66 -7.10
N ALA A 82 -10.95 6.20 -5.93
CA ALA A 82 -11.25 7.58 -5.58
C ALA A 82 -10.56 8.57 -6.54
N HIS A 83 -9.30 8.34 -6.88
CA HIS A 83 -8.54 9.15 -7.82
C HIS A 83 -9.19 9.16 -9.22
N GLN A 84 -9.48 7.99 -9.79
CA GLN A 84 -10.07 7.88 -11.12
C GLN A 84 -11.51 8.48 -11.19
N HIS A 85 -12.32 8.32 -10.14
CA HIS A 85 -13.72 8.74 -10.14
C HIS A 85 -13.96 10.19 -9.69
N HIS A 86 -13.12 10.76 -8.83
CA HIS A 86 -13.36 12.09 -8.25
C HIS A 86 -12.47 13.19 -8.81
N PHE A 87 -11.30 12.85 -9.33
CA PHE A 87 -10.24 13.82 -9.61
C PHE A 87 -9.81 13.87 -11.08
N LYS A 88 -10.17 12.85 -11.87
CA LYS A 88 -9.91 12.85 -13.32
C LYS A 88 -11.07 13.43 -14.13
N VAL A 89 -10.68 14.10 -15.21
CA VAL A 89 -11.57 14.68 -16.19
C VAL A 89 -11.85 13.67 -17.29
N ILE A 90 -13.10 13.58 -17.73
CA ILE A 90 -13.50 12.72 -18.84
C ILE A 90 -13.28 13.51 -20.13
N ASP A 91 -12.39 13.02 -20.98
CA ASP A 91 -12.13 13.65 -22.27
C ASP A 91 -13.40 13.59 -23.15
N PRO A 92 -13.91 14.71 -23.68
CA PRO A 92 -15.11 14.72 -24.52
C PRO A 92 -14.95 13.92 -25.82
N THR A 93 -13.72 13.79 -26.31
CA THR A 93 -13.40 13.19 -27.61
C THR A 93 -13.20 11.69 -27.47
N THR A 94 -12.41 11.27 -26.48
CA THR A 94 -12.06 9.85 -26.30
C THR A 94 -12.92 9.14 -25.26
N ARG A 95 -13.70 9.87 -24.46
CA ARG A 95 -14.47 9.39 -23.30
C ARG A 95 -13.63 8.63 -22.27
N LEU A 96 -12.31 8.84 -22.27
CA LEU A 96 -11.38 8.24 -21.33
C LEU A 96 -11.06 9.22 -20.20
N PRO A 97 -10.85 8.72 -18.96
CA PRO A 97 -10.40 9.56 -17.86
C PRO A 97 -8.94 9.97 -18.09
N ARG A 98 -8.68 11.27 -18.00
CA ARG A 98 -7.36 11.88 -18.10
C ARG A 98 -7.17 12.93 -17.01
N SER A 99 -5.91 13.25 -16.73
CA SER A 99 -5.56 14.43 -15.94
C SER A 99 -6.01 15.73 -16.64
N ALA A 100 -6.41 16.73 -15.85
CA ALA A 100 -6.84 18.04 -16.36
C ALA A 100 -5.63 18.84 -16.87
N PHE A 101 -5.79 19.56 -17.99
CA PHE A 101 -4.72 20.45 -18.48
C PHE A 101 -4.62 21.74 -17.63
N PRO A 102 -3.49 22.46 -17.66
CA PRO A 102 -3.35 23.74 -16.96
C PRO A 102 -4.44 24.73 -17.40
N GLY A 103 -5.36 25.07 -16.50
CA GLY A 103 -6.49 25.97 -16.76
C GLY A 103 -7.86 25.27 -16.89
N GLU A 104 -7.88 23.94 -16.92
CA GLU A 104 -9.09 23.12 -16.90
C GLU A 104 -9.39 22.61 -15.48
N GLY A 105 -10.66 22.71 -15.08
CA GLY A 105 -11.23 22.05 -13.91
C GLY A 105 -12.11 20.88 -14.31
N ARG A 106 -12.52 20.08 -13.31
CA ARG A 106 -13.53 19.04 -13.48
C ARG A 106 -14.90 19.60 -13.13
N ASP A 107 -15.86 19.54 -14.04
CA ASP A 107 -17.26 19.80 -13.70
C ASP A 107 -17.74 18.75 -12.68
N PRO A 108 -18.18 19.13 -11.47
CA PRO A 108 -18.66 18.20 -10.46
C PRO A 108 -19.86 17.35 -10.89
N ALA A 109 -20.72 17.87 -11.78
CA ALA A 109 -21.94 17.20 -12.21
C ALA A 109 -21.72 16.28 -13.42
N THR A 110 -20.84 16.68 -14.35
CA THR A 110 -20.68 15.98 -15.64
C THR A 110 -19.30 15.33 -15.83
N GLY A 111 -18.30 15.73 -15.05
CA GLY A 111 -16.93 15.22 -15.15
C GLY A 111 -16.13 15.71 -16.37
N VAL A 112 -16.70 16.57 -17.22
CA VAL A 112 -16.06 17.12 -18.43
C VAL A 112 -15.09 18.26 -18.08
N PRO A 113 -14.10 18.58 -18.95
CA PRO A 113 -13.21 19.71 -18.74
C PRO A 113 -13.99 21.01 -18.84
N VAL A 114 -13.86 21.88 -17.83
CA VAL A 114 -14.42 23.25 -17.84
C VAL A 114 -13.31 24.28 -17.62
N PRO A 115 -13.36 25.46 -18.26
CA PRO A 115 -12.41 26.53 -17.98
C PRO A 115 -12.64 27.10 -16.57
N GLY A 116 -11.59 27.15 -15.75
CA GLY A 116 -11.64 27.76 -14.42
C GLY A 116 -11.86 26.78 -13.24
N THR A 117 -11.51 27.26 -12.05
CA THR A 117 -11.11 26.53 -10.83
C THR A 117 -12.14 25.61 -10.14
N PRO A 118 -11.67 24.62 -9.35
CA PRO A 118 -10.25 24.36 -9.00
C PRO A 118 -9.58 23.41 -9.98
N PRO A 119 -8.44 23.80 -10.60
CA PRO A 119 -7.68 22.88 -11.42
C PRO A 119 -7.03 21.86 -10.49
N ASN A 120 -7.33 20.58 -10.72
CA ASN A 120 -6.54 19.50 -10.13
C ASN A 120 -5.15 19.58 -10.75
N ARG A 121 -4.22 20.28 -10.09
CA ARG A 121 -2.84 20.40 -10.56
C ARG A 121 -2.05 19.19 -10.05
N LYS A 122 -1.60 18.37 -10.98
CA LYS A 122 -0.58 17.33 -10.74
C LYS A 122 0.58 17.95 -9.97
N SER A 123 1.03 17.29 -8.90
CA SER A 123 2.22 17.71 -8.17
C SER A 123 3.42 17.69 -9.12
N ILE A 124 4.04 18.86 -9.39
CA ILE A 124 5.06 18.99 -10.43
C ILE A 124 6.37 18.32 -9.98
N GLY A 125 6.79 17.30 -10.72
CA GLY A 125 8.13 16.70 -10.69
C GLY A 125 8.47 15.97 -9.40
N LYS A 126 9.33 16.57 -8.57
CA LYS A 126 10.00 15.89 -7.44
C LYS A 126 9.05 15.35 -6.37
N MET A 127 8.00 16.09 -6.02
CA MET A 127 7.12 15.68 -4.91
C MET A 127 6.26 14.48 -5.29
N ASN A 128 5.75 14.42 -6.52
CA ASN A 128 5.02 13.26 -7.01
C ASN A 128 5.93 12.02 -7.04
N GLU A 129 7.13 12.15 -7.59
CA GLU A 129 8.11 11.05 -7.64
C GLU A 129 8.46 10.53 -6.23
N ILE A 130 8.71 11.43 -5.27
CA ILE A 130 8.99 11.04 -3.88
C ILE A 130 7.77 10.34 -3.26
N GLY A 131 6.55 10.83 -3.49
CA GLY A 131 5.32 10.20 -3.04
C GLY A 131 5.14 8.80 -3.62
N THR A 132 5.36 8.65 -4.92
CA THR A 132 5.28 7.37 -5.65
C THR A 132 6.30 6.37 -5.14
N LEU A 133 7.52 6.82 -4.85
CA LEU A 133 8.55 5.99 -4.22
C LEU A 133 8.11 5.53 -2.83
N PHE A 134 7.57 6.43 -1.98
CA PHE A 134 7.08 6.09 -0.65
C PHE A 134 5.97 5.02 -0.70
N ALA A 135 4.97 5.22 -1.56
CA ALA A 135 3.86 4.26 -1.70
C ALA A 135 4.33 2.91 -2.27
N THR A 136 5.28 2.92 -3.21
CA THR A 136 5.86 1.70 -3.79
C THR A 136 6.67 0.92 -2.75
N ILE A 137 7.50 1.62 -1.97
CA ILE A 137 8.28 1.02 -0.88
C ILE A 137 7.34 0.47 0.20
N ALA A 138 6.23 1.14 0.50
CA ALA A 138 5.22 0.63 1.42
C ALA A 138 4.68 -0.73 0.97
N GLY A 139 4.36 -0.88 -0.33
CA GLY A 139 3.89 -2.14 -0.88
C GLY A 139 4.96 -3.24 -0.87
N MET A 140 6.20 -2.92 -1.22
CA MET A 140 7.32 -3.88 -1.11
C MET A 140 7.57 -4.31 0.35
N MET A 141 7.48 -3.39 1.30
CA MET A 141 7.55 -3.70 2.74
C MET A 141 6.40 -4.62 3.18
N ASN A 142 5.18 -4.39 2.68
CA ASN A 142 4.05 -5.26 2.99
C ASN A 142 4.23 -6.66 2.40
N LEU A 143 4.82 -6.79 1.20
CA LEU A 143 5.16 -8.07 0.61
C LEU A 143 6.17 -8.85 1.47
N ILE A 144 7.23 -8.19 1.94
CA ILE A 144 8.21 -8.81 2.85
C ILE A 144 7.52 -9.28 4.14
N ALA A 145 6.65 -8.44 4.72
CA ALA A 145 5.88 -8.81 5.89
C ALA A 145 4.91 -9.97 5.64
N ALA A 146 4.27 -10.02 4.47
CA ALA A 146 3.40 -11.12 4.08
C ALA A 146 4.18 -12.45 4.00
N ILE A 147 5.37 -12.42 3.40
CA ILE A 147 6.26 -13.59 3.34
C ILE A 147 6.69 -14.02 4.75
N ASP A 148 7.08 -13.09 5.63
CA ASP A 148 7.42 -13.40 7.03
C ASP A 148 6.23 -14.00 7.81
N ALA A 149 5.02 -13.50 7.55
CA ALA A 149 3.79 -14.04 8.14
C ALA A 149 3.47 -15.45 7.61
N GLY A 150 3.67 -15.70 6.31
CA GLY A 150 3.44 -16.98 5.66
C GLY A 150 4.48 -18.06 5.96
N PHE A 151 5.73 -17.66 6.19
CA PHE A 151 6.85 -18.56 6.49
C PHE A 151 7.47 -18.22 7.84
N PRO A 152 6.87 -18.70 8.96
CA PRO A 152 7.44 -18.52 10.28
C PRO A 152 8.87 -19.09 10.33
N VAL A 153 9.87 -18.24 10.54
CA VAL A 153 11.15 -18.75 11.04
C VAL A 153 10.90 -19.15 12.49
N SER A 154 11.00 -20.44 12.79
CA SER A 154 10.97 -21.00 14.14
C SER A 154 12.08 -20.36 14.97
N ARG A 155 11.82 -19.17 15.53
CA ARG A 155 12.72 -18.54 16.49
C ARG A 155 12.58 -19.38 17.75
N ARG A 156 13.46 -20.39 17.85
CA ARG A 156 13.62 -21.28 18.98
C ARG A 156 13.45 -20.44 20.24
N ARG A 157 12.41 -20.76 21.01
CA ARG A 157 12.13 -20.23 22.33
C ARG A 157 13.26 -20.68 23.26
N GLU A 158 14.42 -20.05 23.14
CA GLU A 158 15.61 -20.32 23.96
C GLU A 158 15.44 -19.86 25.42
N GLU A 159 14.40 -19.09 25.71
CA GLU A 159 14.19 -18.51 27.04
C GLU A 159 13.59 -19.49 28.08
N THR A 160 13.01 -20.63 27.68
CA THR A 160 12.43 -21.57 28.68
C THR A 160 13.38 -22.69 29.11
N ARG A 161 14.54 -22.85 28.45
CA ARG A 161 15.59 -23.76 28.93
C ARG A 161 16.56 -23.11 29.94
N GLY A 162 16.55 -21.78 30.06
CA GLY A 162 17.35 -21.05 31.05
C GLY A 162 16.69 -20.95 32.44
N ALA A 163 15.39 -21.20 32.54
CA ALA A 163 14.63 -21.06 33.80
C ALA A 163 14.55 -22.35 34.65
N GLY A 164 14.96 -23.51 34.10
CA GLY A 164 14.95 -24.80 34.82
C GLY A 164 16.28 -25.15 35.51
N VAL A 165 17.29 -24.28 35.42
CA VAL A 165 18.62 -24.50 36.02
C VAL A 165 19.00 -23.27 36.86
N LYS A 166 18.22 -22.98 37.89
CA LYS A 166 18.68 -22.23 39.06
C LYS A 166 17.90 -22.73 40.27
N LYS A 167 18.56 -23.68 40.95
CA LYS A 167 18.43 -24.17 42.34
C LYS A 167 17.03 -24.19 42.96
#